data_AF-A0A936HFS3-F1
#
_entry.id   AF-A0A936HFS3-F1
#
_cell.length_a   1.000
_cell.length_b   1.000
_cell.length_c   1.000
_cell.angle_alpha   90.00
_cell.angle_beta   90.00
_cell.angle_gamma   90.00
#
_symmetry.space_group_name_H-M   'P 1'
#
loop_
_entity.id
_entity.type
_entity.pdbx_description
1 polymer ?
#
loop_
_entity_poly.entity_id
_entity_poly.type
_entity_poly.pdbx_seq_one_letter_code
_entity_poly.pdbx_strand_id
1 'polypeptide(L)'
;MRWSATPASGASLAHPRAMALPSIRPRSRRTPLFDGLLTTLARAHAEGRLEDRLAFYGKPKLLIVDELGYPPFEANAAHLFFQLVSRRYERGRLLITSNRSVGEWGTVFGDPVVATAILDRLLHHSHDVTIRGDSNRLREKRHPGLIKAPPLEQDPAKEG
;
A
#
# COMPACT_ATOMS: atom_id res chain seq x y z
N MET A 1 34.82 -12.02 -12.64
CA MET A 1 35.40 -12.78 -11.51
C MET A 1 34.62 -14.07 -11.37
N ARG A 2 35.29 -15.22 -11.55
CA ARG A 2 34.69 -16.56 -11.65
C ARG A 2 34.69 -17.21 -10.26
N TRP A 3 33.55 -17.73 -9.81
CA TRP A 3 33.45 -18.56 -8.61
C TRP A 3 33.48 -20.03 -8.99
N SER A 4 34.27 -20.82 -8.26
CA SER A 4 34.24 -22.28 -8.29
C SER A 4 34.18 -22.78 -6.85
N ALA A 5 33.13 -23.53 -6.52
CA ALA A 5 33.00 -24.20 -5.23
C ALA A 5 33.43 -25.66 -5.39
N THR A 6 34.18 -26.17 -4.41
CA THR A 6 34.39 -27.60 -4.19
C THR A 6 34.17 -27.84 -2.70
N PRO A 7 33.32 -28.80 -2.27
CA PRO A 7 33.13 -29.07 -0.87
C PRO A 7 34.15 -30.12 -0.39
N ALA A 8 34.84 -29.83 0.71
CA ALA A 8 35.52 -30.85 1.50
C ALA A 8 34.91 -30.86 2.90
N SER A 9 34.41 -32.03 3.28
CA SER A 9 33.77 -32.32 4.57
C SER A 9 34.83 -32.51 5.65
N GLY A 10 34.59 -31.94 6.84
CA GLY A 10 35.32 -32.30 8.06
C GLY A 10 35.52 -31.16 9.07
N ALA A 11 34.94 -31.34 10.26
CA ALA A 11 35.30 -30.74 11.55
C ALA A 11 34.86 -29.30 11.90
N SER A 12 33.77 -29.26 12.67
CA SER A 12 33.46 -28.50 13.91
C SER A 12 34.25 -27.23 14.33
N LEU A 13 33.46 -26.28 14.85
CA LEU A 13 33.76 -25.11 15.71
C LEU A 13 34.17 -23.79 15.04
N ALA A 14 33.19 -22.92 14.76
CA ALA A 14 33.19 -21.52 15.20
C ALA A 14 31.87 -20.81 14.83
N HIS A 15 31.20 -20.27 15.84
CA HIS A 15 30.10 -19.29 15.85
C HIS A 15 29.83 -18.53 14.53
N PRO A 16 28.60 -18.59 13.96
CA PRO A 16 28.19 -17.61 12.96
C PRO A 16 27.98 -16.27 13.66
N ARG A 17 28.94 -15.35 13.48
CA ARG A 17 28.74 -13.91 13.71
C ARG A 17 27.61 -13.46 12.79
N ALA A 18 26.39 -13.43 13.33
CA ALA A 18 25.27 -12.76 12.69
C ALA A 18 25.67 -11.30 12.45
N MET A 19 25.84 -10.95 11.18
CA MET A 19 25.98 -9.57 10.75
C MET A 19 24.64 -8.89 11.08
N ALA A 20 24.58 -8.27 12.24
CA ALA A 20 23.45 -7.45 12.65
C ALA A 20 23.34 -6.30 11.66
N LEU A 21 22.44 -6.44 10.68
CA LEU A 21 21.96 -5.33 9.88
C LEU A 21 21.56 -4.22 10.88
N PRO A 22 21.98 -2.96 10.67
CA PRO A 22 21.56 -1.88 11.53
C PRO A 22 20.05 -1.90 11.60
N SER A 23 19.52 -2.14 12.80
CA SER A 23 18.10 -2.00 13.10
C SER A 23 17.73 -0.57 12.77
N ILE A 24 17.15 -0.39 11.59
CA ILE A 24 16.45 0.84 11.23
C ILE A 24 15.28 0.88 12.21
N ARG A 25 15.49 1.50 13.37
CA ARG A 25 14.39 1.88 14.25
C ARG A 25 13.51 2.78 13.40
N PRO A 26 12.26 2.39 13.08
CA PRO A 26 11.38 3.29 12.38
C PRO A 26 11.19 4.49 13.31
N ARG A 27 11.80 5.62 12.97
CA ARG A 27 11.48 6.91 13.56
C ARG A 27 10.01 7.08 13.20
N SER A 28 9.12 6.86 14.17
CA SER A 28 7.67 6.72 14.00
C SER A 28 7.05 7.97 13.36
N ARG A 29 7.27 8.17 12.07
CA ARG A 29 6.39 8.90 11.18
C ARG A 29 5.41 7.84 10.72
N ARG A 30 4.30 7.70 11.44
CA ARG A 30 3.17 6.88 10.96
C ARG A 30 2.87 7.34 9.55
N THR A 31 2.98 6.42 8.59
CA THR A 31 2.52 6.64 7.23
C THR A 31 1.05 7.00 7.33
N PRO A 32 0.60 8.15 6.79
CA PRO A 32 -0.80 8.50 6.87
C PRO A 32 -1.61 7.47 6.09
N LEU A 33 -2.63 6.92 6.75
CA LEU A 33 -3.73 6.27 6.03
C LEU A 33 -4.37 7.32 5.11
N PHE A 34 -4.88 6.87 3.97
CA PHE A 34 -5.48 7.73 2.97
C PHE A 34 -6.62 8.58 3.55
N ASP A 35 -7.49 7.98 4.37
CA ASP A 35 -8.58 8.68 5.07
C ASP A 35 -8.07 9.76 6.06
N GLY A 36 -7.09 9.42 6.88
CA GLY A 36 -6.50 10.38 7.83
C GLY A 36 -5.76 11.53 7.13
N LEU A 37 -5.14 11.26 5.98
CA LEU A 37 -4.55 12.29 5.12
C LEU A 37 -5.64 13.26 4.63
N LEU A 38 -6.72 12.73 4.07
CA LEU A 38 -7.83 13.53 3.56
C LEU A 38 -8.52 14.34 4.66
N THR A 39 -8.77 13.74 5.82
CA THR A 39 -9.34 14.44 6.98
C THR A 39 -8.46 15.62 7.40
N THR A 40 -7.14 15.41 7.39
CA THR A 40 -6.18 16.49 7.72
C THR A 40 -6.22 17.61 6.68
N LEU A 41 -6.29 17.28 5.39
CA LEU A 41 -6.39 18.27 4.32
C LEU A 41 -7.73 19.01 4.36
N ALA A 42 -8.84 18.31 4.58
CA ALA A 42 -10.18 18.88 4.65
C ALA A 42 -10.29 19.85 5.83
N ARG A 43 -9.79 19.46 7.00
CA ARG A 43 -9.70 20.34 8.17
C ARG A 43 -8.87 21.58 7.88
N ALA A 44 -7.70 21.41 7.25
CA ALA A 44 -6.84 22.53 6.91
C ALA A 44 -7.47 23.48 5.89
N HIS A 45 -8.24 22.94 4.94
CA HIS A 45 -9.03 23.73 4.01
C HIS A 45 -10.10 24.55 4.72
N ALA A 46 -10.87 23.93 5.63
CA ALA A 46 -11.87 24.63 6.43
C ALA A 46 -11.27 25.72 7.33
N GLU A 47 -10.04 25.53 7.81
CA GLU A 47 -9.31 26.49 8.65
C GLU A 47 -8.50 27.53 7.84
N GLY A 48 -8.56 27.52 6.50
CA GLY A 48 -7.80 28.45 5.64
C GLY A 48 -6.28 28.22 5.63
N ARG A 49 -5.81 27.05 6.08
CA ARG A 49 -4.38 26.67 6.18
C ARG A 49 -4.01 25.50 5.27
N LEU A 50 -4.74 25.32 4.17
CA LEU A 50 -4.51 24.22 3.24
C LEU A 50 -3.10 24.26 2.66
N GLU A 51 -2.62 25.44 2.26
CA GLU A 51 -1.30 25.61 1.65
C GLU A 51 -0.16 25.14 2.56
N ASP A 52 -0.25 25.42 3.86
CA ASP A 52 0.74 24.96 4.84
C ASP A 52 0.79 23.43 4.93
N ARG A 53 -0.38 22.79 4.89
CA ARG A 53 -0.47 21.32 4.92
C ARG A 53 -0.01 20.70 3.61
N LEU A 54 -0.38 21.26 2.47
CA LEU A 54 0.12 20.82 1.17
C LEU A 54 1.65 20.98 1.10
N ALA A 55 2.20 22.08 1.61
CA ALA A 55 3.64 22.28 1.72
C ALA A 55 4.29 21.23 2.62
N PHE A 56 3.69 20.93 3.77
CA PHE A 56 4.16 19.90 4.69
C PHE A 56 4.23 18.52 4.03
N TYR A 57 3.18 18.11 3.32
CA TYR A 57 3.15 16.83 2.59
C TYR A 57 3.93 16.84 1.28
N GLY A 58 4.26 18.02 0.74
CA GLY A 58 5.13 18.19 -0.43
C GLY A 58 6.62 18.03 -0.12
N LYS A 59 7.07 18.40 1.08
CA LYS A 59 8.50 18.39 1.48
C LYS A 59 9.20 17.01 1.43
N PRO A 60 8.58 15.88 1.81
CA PRO A 60 9.25 14.59 1.81
C PRO A 60 9.62 14.11 0.40
N LYS A 61 10.82 13.55 0.23
CA LYS A 61 11.27 12.92 -1.03
C LYS A 61 10.37 11.73 -1.45
N LEU A 62 9.89 10.98 -0.47
CA LEU A 62 8.91 9.91 -0.61
C LEU A 62 7.77 10.16 0.37
N LEU A 63 6.54 10.19 -0.15
CA LEU A 63 5.32 10.14 0.64
C LEU A 63 4.66 8.78 0.39
N ILE A 64 4.34 8.08 1.47
CA ILE A 64 3.61 6.81 1.42
C ILE A 64 2.19 7.10 1.87
N VAL A 65 1.22 6.70 1.06
CA VAL A 65 -0.21 6.81 1.35
C VAL A 65 -0.77 5.41 1.35
N ASP A 66 -1.29 4.98 2.48
CA ASP A 66 -1.72 3.59 2.69
C ASP A 66 -3.25 3.48 2.63
N GLU A 67 -3.77 2.34 2.20
CA GLU A 67 -5.19 1.97 2.25
C GLU A 67 -6.15 2.87 1.45
N LEU A 68 -5.79 3.22 0.20
CA LEU A 68 -6.76 3.84 -0.70
C LEU A 68 -7.85 2.83 -1.10
N GLY A 69 -9.13 3.25 -1.08
CA GLY A 69 -10.24 2.48 -1.66
C GLY A 69 -11.36 2.07 -0.70
N TYR A 70 -11.36 2.58 0.54
CA TYR A 70 -12.42 2.35 1.51
C TYR A 70 -12.55 3.51 2.52
N PRO A 71 -13.77 4.01 2.85
CA PRO A 71 -15.05 3.99 2.12
C PRO A 71 -15.06 4.96 0.92
N PRO A 72 -16.14 5.07 0.11
CA PRO A 72 -16.23 6.08 -0.96
C PRO A 72 -16.09 7.49 -0.39
N PHE A 73 -15.30 8.33 -1.05
CA PHE A 73 -15.01 9.67 -0.56
C PHE A 73 -15.96 10.71 -1.16
N GLU A 74 -16.17 11.82 -0.44
CA GLU A 74 -16.87 12.98 -1.00
C GLU A 74 -16.05 13.61 -2.13
N ALA A 75 -16.73 14.20 -3.14
CA ALA A 75 -16.07 14.82 -4.30
C ALA A 75 -15.02 15.88 -3.89
N ASN A 76 -15.25 16.61 -2.79
CA ASN A 76 -14.29 17.57 -2.25
C ASN A 76 -12.96 16.91 -1.83
N ALA A 77 -13.00 15.68 -1.31
CA ALA A 77 -11.81 14.94 -0.91
C ALA A 77 -10.95 14.54 -2.12
N ALA A 78 -11.58 14.20 -3.25
CA ALA A 78 -10.87 13.96 -4.51
C ALA A 78 -10.13 15.22 -4.96
N HIS A 79 -10.74 16.39 -4.84
CA HIS A 79 -10.12 17.66 -5.19
C HIS A 79 -8.91 17.99 -4.29
N LEU A 80 -9.02 17.77 -2.98
CA LEU A 80 -7.91 17.96 -2.04
C LEU A 80 -6.74 17.00 -2.32
N PHE A 81 -7.04 15.74 -2.63
CA PHE A 81 -6.01 14.78 -3.02
C PHE A 81 -5.35 15.18 -4.35
N PHE A 82 -6.14 15.65 -5.32
CA PHE A 82 -5.63 16.15 -6.59
C PHE A 82 -4.64 17.31 -6.41
N GLN A 83 -4.92 18.25 -5.50
CA GLN A 83 -3.98 19.34 -5.20
C GLN A 83 -2.66 18.82 -4.62
N LEU A 84 -2.71 17.81 -3.73
CA LEU A 84 -1.52 17.17 -3.19
C LEU A 84 -0.72 16.43 -4.28
N VAL A 85 -1.39 15.64 -5.12
CA VAL A 85 -0.77 14.92 -6.24
C VAL A 85 -0.12 15.91 -7.21
N SER A 86 -0.84 16.97 -7.59
CA SER A 86 -0.33 18.01 -8.49
C SER A 86 0.89 18.73 -7.90
N ARG A 87 0.93 18.96 -6.59
CA ARG A 87 2.09 19.57 -5.93
C ARG A 87 3.31 18.66 -5.92
N ARG A 88 3.10 17.34 -5.87
CA ARG A 88 4.18 16.33 -5.85
C ARG A 88 4.58 15.87 -7.25
N TYR A 89 3.72 16.06 -8.24
CA TYR A 89 4.00 15.74 -9.64
C TYR A 89 5.34 16.33 -10.08
N GLU A 90 6.22 15.48 -10.63
CA GLU A 90 7.60 15.78 -11.03
C GLU A 90 8.54 16.33 -9.93
N ARG A 91 8.07 16.46 -8.68
CA ARG A 91 8.83 17.06 -7.56
C ARG A 91 9.15 16.07 -6.44
N GLY A 92 8.35 15.02 -6.28
CA GLY A 92 8.53 14.03 -5.23
C GLY A 92 7.82 12.71 -5.52
N ARG A 93 8.33 11.61 -4.98
CA ARG A 93 7.79 10.26 -5.23
C ARG A 93 6.58 9.98 -4.35
N LEU A 94 5.58 9.30 -4.88
CA LEU A 94 4.41 8.86 -4.14
C LEU A 94 4.32 7.33 -4.23
N LEU A 95 4.19 6.67 -3.09
CA LEU A 95 3.85 5.25 -3.01
C LEU A 95 2.42 5.18 -2.48
N ILE A 96 1.52 4.60 -3.26
CA ILE A 96 0.14 4.39 -2.85
C ILE A 96 -0.09 2.89 -2.77
N THR A 97 -0.68 2.43 -1.66
CA THR A 97 -1.27 1.10 -1.59
C THR A 97 -2.79 1.25 -1.68
N SER A 98 -3.42 0.28 -2.34
CA SER A 98 -4.86 0.29 -2.58
C SER A 98 -5.37 -1.14 -2.54
N ASN A 99 -6.56 -1.34 -1.98
CA ASN A 99 -7.30 -2.59 -2.10
C ASN A 99 -8.20 -2.63 -3.35
N ARG A 100 -8.25 -1.51 -4.09
CA ARG A 100 -8.95 -1.36 -5.37
C ARG A 100 -7.97 -1.30 -6.53
N SER A 101 -8.36 -1.89 -7.65
CA SER A 101 -7.62 -1.74 -8.90
C SER A 101 -7.70 -0.29 -9.39
N VAL A 102 -6.70 0.14 -10.16
CA VAL A 102 -6.62 1.51 -10.71
C VAL A 102 -7.89 1.87 -11.51
N GLY A 103 -8.48 0.91 -12.22
CA GLY A 103 -9.72 1.12 -12.98
C GLY A 103 -10.95 1.44 -12.12
N GLU A 104 -10.95 1.05 -10.84
CA GLU A 104 -12.04 1.34 -9.90
C GLU A 104 -11.93 2.74 -9.26
N TRP A 105 -10.83 3.47 -9.47
CA TRP A 105 -10.58 4.74 -8.78
C TRP A 105 -11.57 5.84 -9.18
N GLY A 106 -12.13 5.78 -10.39
CA GLY A 106 -13.21 6.69 -10.80
C GLY A 106 -14.41 6.63 -9.84
N THR A 107 -14.78 5.44 -9.39
CA THR A 107 -15.86 5.24 -8.42
C THR A 107 -15.43 5.61 -7.01
N VAL A 108 -14.18 5.36 -6.64
CA VAL A 108 -13.64 5.69 -5.30
C VAL A 108 -13.66 7.19 -5.03
N PHE A 109 -13.32 8.00 -6.04
CA PHE A 109 -13.25 9.46 -5.91
C PHE A 109 -14.60 10.18 -6.12
N GLY A 110 -15.62 9.49 -6.65
CA GLY A 110 -16.94 10.07 -6.91
C GLY A 110 -16.99 11.09 -8.06
N ASP A 111 -15.85 11.50 -8.61
CA ASP A 111 -15.73 12.38 -9.78
C ASP A 111 -14.76 11.75 -10.80
N PRO A 112 -15.29 11.19 -11.91
CA PRO A 112 -14.47 10.56 -12.95
C PRO A 112 -13.46 11.51 -13.61
N VAL A 113 -13.76 12.81 -13.71
CA VAL A 113 -12.89 13.80 -14.35
C VAL A 113 -11.68 14.06 -13.46
N VAL A 114 -11.92 14.32 -12.17
CA VAL A 114 -10.84 14.52 -11.19
C VAL A 114 -10.04 13.23 -11.00
N ALA A 115 -10.70 12.07 -10.94
CA ALA A 115 -10.04 10.78 -10.86
C ALA A 115 -9.09 10.55 -12.04
N THR A 116 -9.54 10.84 -13.27
CA THR A 116 -8.70 10.73 -14.47
C THR A 116 -7.50 11.66 -14.39
N ALA A 117 -7.69 12.90 -13.95
CA ALA A 117 -6.59 13.86 -13.79
C ALA A 117 -5.58 13.47 -12.70
N ILE A 118 -6.03 12.82 -11.62
CA ILE A 118 -5.17 12.21 -10.60
C ILE A 118 -4.37 11.06 -11.22
N LEU A 119 -5.07 10.13 -11.89
CA LEU A 119 -4.46 8.95 -12.49
C LEU A 119 -3.42 9.32 -13.54
N ASP A 120 -3.70 10.29 -14.41
CA ASP A 120 -2.77 10.81 -15.41
C ASP A 120 -1.42 11.20 -14.77
N ARG A 121 -1.47 12.01 -13.69
CA ARG A 121 -0.27 12.45 -12.98
C ARG A 121 0.46 11.34 -12.23
N LEU A 122 -0.29 10.41 -11.65
CA LEU A 122 0.31 9.28 -10.94
C LEU A 122 0.96 8.30 -11.89
N LEU A 123 0.27 7.96 -12.98
CA LEU A 123 0.66 6.89 -13.88
C LEU A 123 1.76 7.31 -14.86
N HIS A 124 1.89 8.60 -15.18
CA HIS A 124 2.91 9.10 -16.11
C HIS A 124 4.34 8.66 -15.75
N HIS A 125 4.67 8.59 -14.46
CA HIS A 125 5.99 8.15 -13.96
C HIS A 125 5.87 7.14 -12.82
N SER A 126 5.06 6.09 -13.00
CA SER A 126 4.88 5.03 -11.99
C SER A 126 5.26 3.64 -12.47
N HIS A 127 5.44 2.76 -11.49
CA HIS A 127 5.37 1.32 -11.68
C HIS A 127 4.13 0.83 -10.94
N ASP A 128 3.11 0.38 -11.67
CA ASP A 128 1.96 -0.32 -11.09
C ASP A 128 2.34 -1.78 -10.82
N VAL A 129 2.08 -2.23 -9.60
CA VAL A 129 2.34 -3.60 -9.16
C VAL A 129 1.05 -4.17 -8.60
N THR A 130 0.37 -4.98 -9.41
CA THR A 130 -0.79 -5.74 -8.95
C THR A 130 -0.32 -7.00 -8.21
N ILE A 131 -0.55 -7.04 -6.90
CA ILE A 131 -0.25 -8.20 -6.07
C ILE A 131 -1.47 -9.12 -6.06
N ARG A 132 -1.30 -10.37 -6.51
CA ARG A 132 -2.32 -11.42 -6.48
C ARG A 132 -1.89 -12.53 -5.52
N GLY A 133 -2.81 -13.02 -4.71
CA GLY A 133 -2.56 -14.16 -3.82
C GLY A 133 -3.43 -14.14 -2.56
N ASP A 134 -3.47 -15.28 -1.86
CA ASP A 134 -4.13 -15.40 -0.57
C ASP A 134 -3.57 -14.39 0.44
N SER A 135 -4.46 -13.78 1.23
CA SER A 135 -4.07 -12.89 2.32
C SER A 135 -3.07 -13.60 3.24
N ASN A 136 -1.88 -13.03 3.39
CA ASN A 136 -0.86 -13.60 4.27
C ASN A 136 -1.36 -13.69 5.71
N ARG A 137 -2.23 -12.74 6.12
CA ARG A 137 -2.91 -12.76 7.43
C ARG A 137 -3.81 -13.98 7.61
N LEU A 138 -4.43 -14.45 6.53
CA LEU A 138 -5.26 -15.65 6.54
C LEU A 138 -4.43 -16.93 6.41
N ARG A 139 -3.26 -16.86 5.76
CA ARG A 139 -2.31 -17.98 5.69
C ARG A 139 -1.68 -18.28 7.04
N GLU A 140 -1.36 -17.27 7.83
CA GLU A 140 -0.83 -17.43 9.19
C GLU A 140 -1.88 -18.07 10.14
N LYS A 141 -3.17 -17.72 9.96
CA LYS A 141 -4.28 -18.38 10.67
C LYS A 141 -4.61 -19.79 10.17
N ARG A 142 -4.08 -20.19 9.01
CA ARG A 142 -4.22 -21.56 8.43
C ARG A 142 -3.07 -22.49 8.83
N HIS A 143 -2.11 -22.06 9.66
CA HIS A 143 -1.22 -22.97 10.40
C HIS A 143 -2.07 -23.81 11.39
N PRO A 144 -1.76 -25.10 11.58
CA PRO A 144 -2.77 -26.15 11.69
C PRO A 144 -3.51 -26.11 13.03
N GLY A 145 -4.84 -25.97 12.98
CA GLY A 145 -5.71 -26.29 14.13
C GLY A 145 -7.04 -25.56 14.24
N LEU A 146 -7.28 -24.44 13.53
CA LEU A 146 -8.43 -23.56 13.86
C LEU A 146 -9.45 -23.27 12.75
N ILE A 147 -9.32 -23.86 11.55
CA ILE A 147 -10.36 -23.76 10.53
C ILE A 147 -10.68 -25.17 10.01
N LYS A 148 -11.76 -25.77 10.54
CA LYS A 148 -12.39 -26.94 9.93
C LYS A 148 -13.00 -26.46 8.61
N ALA A 149 -12.63 -27.07 7.48
CA ALA A 149 -13.35 -26.87 6.23
C ALA A 149 -14.84 -27.18 6.45
N PRO A 150 -15.77 -26.45 5.81
CA PRO A 150 -17.18 -26.82 5.89
C PRO A 150 -17.35 -28.24 5.32
N PRO A 151 -18.24 -29.07 5.89
CA PRO A 151 -18.50 -30.41 5.37
C PRO A 151 -18.91 -30.31 3.90
N LEU A 152 -18.26 -31.12 3.05
CA LEU A 152 -18.68 -31.30 1.66
C LEU A 152 -20.10 -31.88 1.68
N GLU A 153 -21.03 -31.13 1.11
CA GLU A 153 -22.41 -31.55 0.88
C GLU A 153 -22.39 -32.79 -0.03
N GLN A 154 -22.90 -33.92 0.49
CA GLN A 154 -23.01 -35.16 -0.26
C GLN A 154 -24.18 -35.01 -1.23
N ASP A 155 -23.88 -35.10 -2.51
CA ASP A 155 -24.85 -35.07 -3.61
C ASP A 155 -25.67 -36.37 -3.60
N PRO A 156 -26.98 -36.36 -3.28
CA PRO A 156 -27.77 -37.58 -3.24
C PRO A 156 -28.35 -37.85 -4.63
N ALA A 157 -27.52 -38.34 -5.54
CA ALA A 157 -28.01 -38.77 -6.86
C ALA A 157 -27.14 -39.87 -7.49
N LYS A 158 -27.01 -41.02 -6.79
CA LYS A 158 -26.78 -42.32 -7.44
C LYS A 158 -27.39 -43.45 -6.61
N GLU A 159 -28.68 -43.67 -6.79
CA GLU A 159 -29.34 -44.97 -6.56
C GLU A 159 -30.63 -44.98 -7.40
N GLY A 160 -30.75 -45.96 -8.30
CA GLY A 160 -31.92 -46.17 -9.17
C GLY A 160 -31.57 -46.38 -10.63
#